data_AF-A0A255TT74-F1
#
_entry.id   AF-A0A255TT74-F1
#
_cell.length_a   1.000
_cell.length_b   1.000
_cell.length_c   1.000
_cell.angle_alpha   90.00
_cell.angle_beta   90.00
_cell.angle_gamma   90.00
#
_symmetry.space_group_name_H-M   'P 1'
#
loop_
_entity.id
_entity.type
_entity.pdbx_description
1 polymer ?
#
loop_
_entity_poly.entity_id
_entity_poly.type
_entity_poly.pdbx_seq_one_letter_code
_entity_poly.pdbx_strand_id
1 'polypeptide(L)'
;MNEQENIIRNKFGQENHFRVPEGYFDNLKTKIMDKLPEDNITVQRRTVRLWKPLAACAACAVGVIMSVAIYFTNNDQQAVEATAENHTEQLSEHDKYIDTVADYAMMDNADIIACLNEE
;
A
#
# COMPACT_ATOMS: atom_id res chain seq x y z
N MET A 1 -49.67 -29.11 -27.55
CA MET A 1 -48.98 -29.53 -26.31
C MET A 1 -47.60 -30.00 -26.69
N ASN A 2 -46.56 -29.47 -26.05
CA ASN A 2 -45.17 -29.71 -26.43
C ASN A 2 -44.73 -31.10 -25.93
N GLU A 3 -44.02 -31.87 -26.75
CA GLU A 3 -43.60 -33.25 -26.44
C GLU A 3 -42.77 -33.33 -25.14
N GLN A 4 -41.95 -32.30 -24.90
CA GLN A 4 -41.13 -32.13 -23.70
C GLN A 4 -41.96 -32.00 -22.42
N GLU A 5 -43.09 -31.29 -22.50
CA GLU A 5 -44.00 -31.08 -21.36
C GLU A 5 -44.64 -32.41 -20.92
N ASN A 6 -44.99 -33.28 -21.87
CA ASN A 6 -45.52 -34.61 -21.59
C ASN A 6 -44.48 -35.51 -20.91
N ILE A 7 -43.21 -35.46 -21.32
CA ILE A 7 -42.13 -36.25 -20.71
C ILE A 7 -41.91 -35.82 -19.25
N ILE A 8 -41.87 -34.52 -18.98
CA ILE A 8 -41.70 -33.98 -17.62
C ILE A 8 -42.88 -34.39 -16.75
N ARG A 9 -44.12 -34.22 -17.24
CA ARG A 9 -45.34 -34.53 -16.50
C ARG A 9 -45.48 -36.02 -16.18
N ASN A 10 -45.06 -36.90 -17.09
CA ASN A 10 -45.10 -38.35 -16.87
C ASN A 10 -44.02 -38.84 -15.89
N LYS A 11 -42.84 -38.18 -15.86
CA LYS A 11 -41.75 -38.54 -14.94
C LYS A 11 -41.89 -37.97 -13.54
N PHE A 12 -42.35 -36.72 -13.41
CA PHE A 12 -42.31 -35.96 -12.17
C PHE A 12 -43.70 -35.55 -11.65
N GLY A 13 -44.78 -35.85 -12.38
CA GLY A 13 -46.13 -35.43 -12.03
C GLY A 13 -46.40 -33.96 -12.37
N GLN A 14 -47.54 -33.44 -11.87
CA GLN A 14 -47.90 -32.02 -11.97
C GLN A 14 -47.63 -31.24 -10.68
N GLU A 15 -47.10 -31.89 -9.65
CA GLU A 15 -46.79 -31.23 -8.40
C GLU A 15 -45.59 -30.28 -8.56
N ASN A 16 -45.71 -29.09 -7.98
CA ASN A 16 -44.67 -28.08 -8.08
C ASN A 16 -43.63 -28.29 -6.96
N HIS A 17 -42.55 -28.98 -7.29
CA HIS A 17 -41.46 -29.28 -6.37
C HIS A 17 -40.52 -28.10 -6.10
N PHE A 18 -40.67 -26.97 -6.81
CA PHE A 18 -39.84 -25.78 -6.64
C PHE A 18 -40.47 -24.74 -5.68
N ARG A 19 -41.27 -25.21 -4.72
CA ARG A 19 -41.87 -24.34 -3.71
C ARG A 19 -40.91 -24.17 -2.54
N VAL A 20 -40.71 -22.92 -2.14
CA VAL A 20 -40.04 -22.61 -0.88
C VAL A 20 -40.93 -23.01 0.30
N PRO A 21 -40.35 -23.41 1.44
CA PRO A 21 -41.11 -23.61 2.67
C PRO A 21 -41.88 -22.34 3.06
N GLU A 22 -43.06 -22.50 3.66
CA GLU A 22 -43.82 -21.38 4.19
C GLU A 22 -42.98 -20.62 5.23
N GLY A 23 -42.96 -19.29 5.11
CA GLY A 23 -42.20 -18.40 6.00
C GLY A 23 -40.67 -18.42 5.83
N TYR A 24 -40.14 -19.05 4.78
CA TYR A 24 -38.68 -19.07 4.51
C TYR A 24 -38.08 -17.65 4.44
N PHE A 25 -38.77 -16.73 3.76
CA PHE A 25 -38.30 -15.36 3.55
C PHE A 25 -38.48 -14.47 4.78
N ASP A 26 -39.32 -14.83 5.75
CA ASP A 26 -39.60 -14.03 6.94
C ASP A 26 -38.36 -13.87 7.83
N ASN A 27 -37.53 -14.92 7.90
CA ASN A 27 -36.31 -14.94 8.72
C ASN A 27 -35.01 -14.86 7.89
N LEU A 28 -35.11 -14.83 6.55
CA LEU A 28 -33.94 -14.77 5.67
C LEU A 28 -33.13 -13.51 5.90
N LYS A 29 -33.81 -12.36 5.99
CA LYS A 29 -33.16 -11.06 6.21
C LYS A 29 -32.36 -11.05 7.51
N THR A 30 -32.95 -11.52 8.60
CA THR A 30 -32.30 -11.60 9.91
C THR A 30 -31.07 -12.49 9.86
N LYS A 31 -31.19 -13.70 9.27
CA LYS A 31 -30.05 -14.61 9.08
C LYS A 31 -28.91 -14.03 8.25
N ILE A 32 -29.21 -13.20 7.25
CA ILE A 32 -28.19 -12.53 6.45
C ILE A 32 -27.48 -11.48 7.31
N MET A 33 -28.23 -10.63 8.03
CA MET A 33 -27.64 -9.60 8.89
C MET A 33 -26.81 -10.18 10.04
N ASP A 34 -27.25 -11.26 10.66
CA ASP A 34 -26.47 -11.96 11.71
C ASP A 34 -25.17 -12.58 11.19
N LYS A 35 -25.06 -12.80 9.88
CA LYS A 35 -23.85 -13.32 9.22
C LYS A 35 -22.92 -12.22 8.72
N LEU A 36 -23.37 -10.97 8.70
CA LEU A 36 -22.46 -9.87 8.43
C LEU A 36 -21.53 -9.72 9.64
N PRO A 37 -20.21 -9.61 9.43
CA PRO A 37 -19.33 -9.20 10.51
C PRO A 37 -19.85 -7.85 11.02
N GLU A 38 -20.15 -7.75 12.31
CA GLU A 38 -20.26 -6.44 12.94
C GLU A 38 -18.95 -5.70 12.63
N ASP A 39 -19.02 -4.41 12.30
CA ASP A 39 -17.88 -3.58 11.89
C ASP A 39 -16.84 -3.37 13.02
N ASN A 40 -16.57 -4.37 13.85
CA ASN A 40 -15.42 -4.44 14.72
C ASN A 40 -14.24 -5.08 13.98
N ILE A 41 -13.82 -4.45 12.88
CA ILE A 41 -12.45 -4.60 12.39
C ILE A 41 -11.55 -4.06 13.51
N THR A 42 -11.24 -4.90 14.50
CA THR A 42 -10.14 -4.66 15.42
C THR A 42 -8.90 -4.82 14.57
N VAL A 43 -8.49 -3.72 13.95
CA VAL A 43 -7.18 -3.59 13.31
C VAL A 43 -6.18 -3.86 14.42
N GLN A 44 -5.75 -5.11 14.54
CA GLN A 44 -4.65 -5.47 15.42
C GLN A 44 -3.41 -4.82 14.81
N ARG A 45 -3.14 -3.59 15.22
CA ARG A 45 -1.95 -2.84 14.87
C ARG A 45 -0.78 -3.58 15.50
N ARG A 46 -0.26 -4.57 14.77
CA ARG A 46 0.97 -5.28 15.14
C ARG A 46 2.10 -4.27 15.01
N THR A 47 2.47 -3.65 16.13
CA THR A 47 3.61 -2.74 16.18
C THR A 47 4.87 -3.57 15.96
N VAL A 48 5.37 -3.61 14.73
CA VAL A 48 6.69 -4.19 14.46
C VAL A 48 7.74 -3.31 15.12
N ARG A 49 8.55 -3.92 15.99
CA ARG A 49 9.57 -3.23 16.79
C ARG A 49 10.78 -2.88 15.91
N LEU A 50 10.69 -1.75 15.21
CA LEU A 50 11.67 -1.22 14.25
C LEU A 50 12.95 -0.63 14.88
N TRP A 51 13.30 -0.95 16.13
CA TRP A 51 14.36 -0.24 16.86
C TRP A 51 15.73 -0.93 16.78
N LYS A 52 15.79 -2.15 16.22
CA LYS A 52 17.04 -2.90 16.08
C LYS A 52 18.00 -2.40 14.97
N PRO A 53 17.57 -1.83 13.82
CA PRO A 53 18.51 -1.42 12.79
C PRO A 53 19.24 -0.09 13.09
N LEU A 54 18.74 0.75 14.00
CA LEU A 54 19.38 2.06 14.28
C LEU A 54 20.72 1.93 15.03
N ALA A 55 20.88 0.90 15.86
CA ALA A 55 22.13 0.67 16.61
C ALA A 55 23.28 0.13 15.74
N ALA A 56 22.98 -0.44 14.57
CA ALA A 56 24.00 -1.04 13.69
C ALA A 56 24.71 0.01 12.80
N CYS A 57 24.09 1.15 12.53
CA CYS A 57 24.65 2.19 11.64
C CYS A 57 25.77 3.01 12.32
N ALA A 58 25.67 3.25 13.63
CA ALA A 58 26.66 4.03 14.38
C ALA A 58 28.05 3.35 14.43
N ALA A 59 28.10 2.02 14.50
CA ALA A 59 29.36 1.28 14.57
C ALA A 59 30.17 1.37 13.25
N CYS A 60 29.49 1.33 12.10
CA CYS A 60 30.14 1.44 10.80
C CYS A 60 30.75 2.83 10.59
N ALA A 61 30.05 3.89 11.01
CA ALA A 61 30.54 5.26 10.86
C ALA A 61 31.85 5.48 11.65
N VAL A 62 31.92 5.01 12.90
CA VAL A 62 33.14 5.13 13.72
C VAL A 62 34.29 4.30 13.14
N GLY A 63 34.01 3.08 12.65
CA GLY A 63 35.02 2.23 12.02
C GLY A 63 35.60 2.83 10.75
N VAL A 64 34.77 3.44 9.90
CA VAL A 64 35.21 4.10 8.66
C VAL A 64 35.95 5.40 8.96
N ILE A 65 35.46 6.23 9.89
CA ILE A 65 36.16 7.47 10.28
C ILE A 65 37.53 7.14 10.89
N MET A 66 37.63 6.11 11.73
CA MET A 66 38.88 5.73 12.38
C MET A 66 39.88 5.12 11.38
N SER A 67 39.44 4.29 10.43
CA SER A 67 40.33 3.76 9.39
C SER A 67 40.81 4.86 8.45
N VAL A 68 39.93 5.79 8.06
CA VAL A 68 40.25 6.93 7.21
C VAL A 68 41.25 7.88 7.88
N ALA A 69 41.09 8.20 9.17
CA ALA A 69 42.04 9.03 9.91
C ALA A 69 43.43 8.38 10.01
N ILE A 70 43.50 7.07 10.20
CA ILE A 70 44.78 6.33 10.21
C ILE A 70 45.41 6.34 8.82
N TYR A 71 44.62 6.19 7.75
CA TYR A 71 45.15 6.27 6.39
C TYR A 71 45.67 7.67 6.05
N PHE A 72 44.95 8.74 6.40
CA PHE A 72 45.37 10.11 6.09
C PHE A 72 46.55 10.59 6.93
N THR A 73 46.66 10.22 8.21
CA THR A 73 47.85 10.54 9.03
C THR A 73 49.14 9.89 8.52
N ASN A 74 49.04 8.77 7.81
CA ASN A 74 50.15 8.16 7.09
C ASN A 74 50.39 8.77 5.69
N ASN A 75 49.40 9.48 5.14
CA ASN A 75 49.41 10.04 3.79
C ASN A 75 49.52 11.58 3.74
N ASP A 76 49.52 12.26 4.89
CA ASP A 76 49.57 13.73 5.10
C ASP A 76 50.89 14.40 4.62
N GLN A 77 51.65 13.71 3.78
CA GLN A 77 52.70 14.31 2.97
C GLN A 77 52.20 14.66 1.55
N GLN A 78 50.99 14.25 1.16
CA GLN A 78 50.35 14.62 -0.12
C GLN A 78 48.81 14.67 0.00
N ALA A 79 48.21 15.76 -0.51
CA ALA A 79 46.78 15.96 -0.85
C ALA A 79 45.98 16.96 0.02
N VAL A 80 46.34 18.24 -0.07
CA VAL A 80 45.43 19.38 0.17
C VAL A 80 44.96 19.87 -1.19
N GLU A 81 44.02 19.17 -1.85
CA GLU A 81 43.32 19.67 -3.05
C GLU A 81 42.20 18.71 -3.47
N ALA A 82 41.00 18.80 -2.88
CA ALA A 82 39.77 18.22 -3.44
C ALA A 82 38.51 18.75 -2.71
N THR A 83 38.17 20.01 -2.92
CA THR A 83 36.83 20.55 -2.57
C THR A 83 36.32 21.41 -3.72
N ALA A 84 35.75 20.77 -4.75
CA ALA A 84 35.14 21.50 -5.88
C ALA A 84 33.97 20.78 -6.58
N GLU A 85 33.32 19.75 -5.99
CA GLU A 85 32.30 18.95 -6.71
C GLU A 85 30.96 18.72 -5.96
N ASN A 86 30.52 19.63 -5.08
CA ASN A 86 29.27 19.47 -4.31
C ASN A 86 27.99 20.04 -4.97
N HIS A 87 28.03 20.48 -6.23
CA HIS A 87 26.92 21.27 -6.80
C HIS A 87 25.97 20.51 -7.75
N THR A 88 26.31 19.29 -8.19
CA THR A 88 25.53 18.57 -9.21
C THR A 88 24.51 17.58 -8.63
N GLU A 89 24.69 17.09 -7.40
CA GLU A 89 23.82 16.07 -6.81
C GLU A 89 22.52 16.63 -6.19
N GLN A 90 22.51 17.90 -5.77
CA GLN A 90 21.36 18.49 -5.07
C GLN A 90 20.14 18.73 -5.98
N LEU A 91 20.34 18.97 -7.28
CA LEU A 91 19.24 19.22 -8.21
C LEU A 91 18.43 17.94 -8.48
N SER A 92 19.11 16.80 -8.61
CA SER A 92 18.48 15.52 -8.90
C SER A 92 17.66 14.96 -7.73
N GLU A 93 18.01 15.31 -6.49
CA GLU A 93 17.24 14.92 -5.30
C GLU A 93 15.97 15.77 -5.17
N HIS A 94 16.05 17.05 -5.51
CA HIS A 94 14.92 17.97 -5.46
C HIS A 94 13.79 17.56 -6.41
N ASP A 95 14.10 17.22 -7.65
CA ASP A 95 13.08 16.79 -8.63
C ASP A 95 12.35 15.53 -8.16
N LYS A 96 13.08 14.58 -7.59
CA LYS A 96 12.49 13.34 -7.03
C LYS A 96 11.59 13.63 -5.82
N TYR A 97 11.99 14.58 -4.98
CA TYR A 97 11.18 15.00 -3.83
C TYR A 97 9.86 15.63 -4.28
N ILE A 98 9.88 16.51 -5.29
CA ILE A 98 8.68 17.15 -5.83
C ILE A 98 7.73 16.13 -6.45
N ASP A 99 8.26 15.20 -7.26
CA ASP A 99 7.47 14.12 -7.89
C ASP A 99 6.77 13.23 -6.84
N THR A 100 7.51 12.89 -5.77
CA THR A 100 6.96 12.11 -4.66
C THR A 100 5.83 12.86 -3.93
N VAL A 101 5.99 14.17 -3.70
CA VAL A 101 4.98 14.99 -3.04
C VAL A 101 3.73 15.14 -3.92
N ALA A 102 3.90 15.28 -5.24
CA ALA A 102 2.79 15.34 -6.20
C ALA A 102 1.98 14.03 -6.20
N ASP A 103 2.65 12.87 -6.19
CA ASP A 103 2.01 11.56 -6.10
C ASP A 103 1.20 11.39 -4.80
N TYR A 104 1.72 11.86 -3.65
CA TYR A 104 0.99 11.80 -2.38
C TYR A 104 -0.22 12.73 -2.34
N ALA A 105 -0.13 13.88 -3.00
CA ALA A 105 -1.22 14.83 -3.11
C ALA A 105 -2.28 14.40 -4.13
N MET A 106 -2.01 13.34 -4.92
CA MET A 106 -2.78 12.98 -6.13
C MET A 106 -3.00 14.22 -7.02
N MET A 107 -1.96 15.05 -7.13
CA MET A 107 -2.04 16.34 -7.77
C MET A 107 -1.68 16.21 -9.25
N ASP A 108 -2.67 16.36 -10.12
CA ASP A 108 -2.47 16.27 -11.56
C ASP A 108 -1.93 17.59 -12.12
N ASN A 109 -1.36 17.53 -13.32
CA ASN A 109 -0.89 18.72 -14.04
C ASN A 109 -2.00 19.77 -14.26
N ALA A 110 -3.25 19.34 -14.40
CA ALA A 110 -4.42 20.21 -14.52
C ALA A 110 -4.68 21.00 -13.22
N ASP A 111 -4.48 20.37 -12.06
CA ASP A 111 -4.65 21.02 -10.76
C ASP A 111 -3.58 22.09 -10.53
N ILE A 112 -2.34 21.83 -10.96
CA ILE A 112 -1.25 22.83 -10.94
C ILE A 112 -1.59 24.04 -11.81
N ILE A 113 -2.13 23.82 -13.02
CA ILE A 113 -2.52 24.90 -13.94
C ILE A 113 -3.71 25.69 -13.37
N ALA A 114 -4.66 25.02 -12.72
CA ALA A 114 -5.78 25.68 -12.06
C ALA A 114 -5.31 26.59 -10.92
N CYS A 115 -4.37 26.13 -10.09
CA CYS A 115 -3.80 26.93 -8.99
C CYS A 115 -3.10 28.19 -9.49
N LEU A 116 -2.48 28.16 -10.67
CA LEU A 116 -1.81 29.32 -11.27
C LEU A 116 -2.78 30.32 -11.93
N ASN A 117 -4.00 29.88 -12.26
CA ASN A 117 -5.03 30.72 -12.89
C ASN A 117 -6.01 31.32 -11.87
N GLU A 118 -5.96 30.88 -10.61
CA GLU A 118 -6.77 31.39 -9.50
C GLU A 118 -6.12 32.60 -8.77
N GLU A 119 -5.02 33.13 -9.30
CA GLU A 119 -4.40 34.42 -8.93
C GLU A 119 -4.75 35.52 -9.95
#